data_AF-A0A059WTR2-F1
#
_entry.id   AF-A0A059WTR2-F1
#
_cell.length_a   1.000
_cell.length_b   1.000
_cell.length_c   1.000
_cell.angle_alpha   90.00
_cell.angle_beta   90.00
_cell.angle_gamma   90.00
#
_symmetry.space_group_name_H-M   'P 1'
#
loop_
_entity.id
_entity.type
_entity.pdbx_description
1 polymer ?
#
loop_
_entity_poly.entity_id
_entity_poly.type
_entity_poly.pdbx_seq_one_letter_code
_entity_poly.pdbx_strand_id
1 'polypeptide(L)'
;MHHAENNLEDDESSTMPYQRDSLRGFGHYFGTFLFTGIYHLCAYFFRKKRQRLLYRSVRGELVFILFCVAMCFVNLPATLMVFIIPFFLYRLVAMMGNWAQHAFIGADDPGNAYKNSITCINTEYNVKCWNDGYHISHHLKQTMHYTEHPGYFLKTIDQYVANEAIVFEGIHFLHVFIWLMRKRYDLLAKHFVNIGDRFGNDEEVIAFLKSRTRKISARQETPAMATA
;
A
#
# COMPACT_ATOMS: atom_id res chain seq x y z
N MET A 1 7.70 6.82 -5.34
CA MET A 1 6.44 7.57 -5.38
C MET A 1 5.70 7.25 -4.11
N HIS A 2 5.24 6.01 -3.97
CA HIS A 2 4.58 5.48 -2.78
C HIS A 2 5.00 6.05 -1.40
N HIS A 3 6.20 5.72 -0.90
CA HIS A 3 6.63 6.22 0.40
C HIS A 3 6.94 7.73 0.43
N ALA A 4 7.34 8.30 -0.71
CA ALA A 4 7.70 9.72 -0.80
C ALA A 4 6.46 10.63 -0.76
N GLU A 5 5.37 10.18 -1.37
CA GLU A 5 4.10 10.92 -1.46
C GLU A 5 3.07 10.41 -0.43
N ASN A 6 3.44 9.40 0.39
CA ASN A 6 2.69 8.91 1.55
C ASN A 6 1.22 8.55 1.26
N ASN A 7 0.96 7.92 0.10
CA ASN A 7 -0.39 7.55 -0.36
C ASN A 7 -1.37 8.74 -0.48
N LEU A 8 -0.87 9.97 -0.56
CA LEU A 8 -1.66 11.19 -0.75
C LEU A 8 -2.05 11.40 -2.22
N GLU A 9 -2.72 12.52 -2.52
CA GLU A 9 -3.27 12.80 -3.85
C GLU A 9 -2.21 12.83 -4.97
N ASP A 10 -0.99 13.26 -4.64
CA ASP A 10 0.16 13.25 -5.55
C ASP A 10 0.76 11.85 -5.77
N ASP A 11 0.34 10.85 -5.00
CA ASP A 11 0.68 9.45 -5.21
C ASP A 11 -0.24 8.86 -6.28
N GLU A 12 0.33 8.59 -7.46
CA GLU A 12 -0.38 7.91 -8.56
C GLU A 12 -0.84 6.48 -8.18
N SER A 13 -0.37 5.95 -7.04
CA SER A 13 -0.81 4.69 -6.45
C SER A 13 -1.74 4.85 -5.24
N SER A 14 -2.32 6.05 -5.03
CA SER A 14 -3.22 6.33 -3.91
C SER A 14 -4.50 5.50 -3.92
N THR A 15 -4.83 4.94 -2.76
CA THR A 15 -6.08 4.21 -2.52
C THR A 15 -7.22 5.11 -2.02
N MET A 16 -6.95 6.38 -1.70
CA MET A 16 -7.92 7.31 -1.11
C MET A 16 -9.20 7.48 -1.95
N PRO A 17 -9.14 7.62 -3.30
CA PRO A 17 -10.32 7.84 -4.12
C PRO A 17 -11.26 6.64 -4.22
N TYR A 18 -10.92 5.50 -3.62
CA TYR A 18 -11.66 4.26 -3.72
C TYR A 18 -12.36 3.87 -2.41
N GLN A 19 -13.45 3.13 -2.54
CA GLN A 19 -13.98 2.31 -1.47
C GLN A 19 -13.06 1.10 -1.31
N ARG A 20 -12.28 1.05 -0.23
CA ARG A 20 -11.11 0.16 -0.10
C ARG A 20 -11.45 -1.29 0.20
N ASP A 21 -12.71 -1.59 0.45
CA ASP A 21 -13.23 -2.96 0.56
C ASP A 21 -14.07 -3.39 -0.65
N SER A 22 -13.88 -2.75 -1.81
CA SER A 22 -14.60 -3.04 -3.05
C SER A 22 -13.70 -3.73 -4.08
N LEU A 23 -14.08 -4.94 -4.50
CA LEU A 23 -13.43 -5.65 -5.61
C LEU A 23 -13.44 -4.84 -6.91
N ARG A 24 -14.54 -4.13 -7.19
CA ARG A 24 -14.63 -3.24 -8.37
C ARG A 24 -13.68 -2.05 -8.24
N GLY A 25 -13.55 -1.49 -7.03
CA GLY A 25 -12.60 -0.42 -6.74
C GLY A 25 -11.16 -0.86 -7.00
N PHE A 26 -10.78 -2.02 -6.47
CA PHE A 26 -9.48 -2.62 -6.72
C PHE A 26 -9.26 -2.93 -8.21
N GLY A 27 -10.26 -3.48 -8.90
CA GLY A 27 -10.16 -3.77 -10.33
C GLY A 27 -9.89 -2.52 -11.17
N HIS A 28 -10.55 -1.39 -10.86
CA HIS A 28 -10.27 -0.11 -11.50
C HIS A 28 -8.84 0.36 -11.18
N TYR A 29 -8.45 0.35 -9.90
CA TYR A 29 -7.12 0.73 -9.45
C TYR A 29 -6.00 -0.06 -10.14
N PHE A 30 -6.12 -1.38 -10.16
CA PHE A 30 -5.15 -2.26 -10.80
C PHE A 30 -5.13 -2.08 -12.32
N GLY A 31 -6.29 -1.92 -12.96
CA GLY A 31 -6.40 -1.63 -14.39
C GLY A 31 -5.71 -0.32 -14.77
N THR A 32 -5.95 0.76 -14.02
CA THR A 32 -5.25 2.04 -14.21
C THR A 32 -3.74 1.85 -14.11
N PHE A 33 -3.24 1.19 -13.06
CA PHE A 33 -1.81 0.93 -12.94
C PHE A 33 -1.25 0.13 -14.11
N LEU A 34 -1.95 -0.91 -14.57
CA LEU A 34 -1.45 -1.79 -15.61
C LEU A 34 -1.32 -1.08 -16.97
N PHE A 35 -2.29 -0.25 -17.34
CA PHE A 35 -2.35 0.37 -18.65
C PHE A 35 -1.73 1.77 -18.70
N THR A 36 -1.84 2.55 -17.62
CA THR A 36 -1.34 3.93 -17.59
C THR A 36 -0.16 4.12 -16.64
N GLY A 37 0.23 3.12 -15.85
CA GLY A 37 1.26 3.24 -14.82
C GLY A 37 2.62 3.73 -15.34
N ILE A 38 3.09 3.24 -16.50
CA ILE A 38 4.34 3.71 -17.09
C ILE A 38 4.25 5.17 -17.52
N TYR A 39 3.10 5.59 -18.06
CA TYR A 39 2.85 6.98 -18.44
C TYR A 39 2.85 7.90 -17.21
N HIS A 40 2.12 7.53 -16.16
CA HIS A 40 2.07 8.29 -14.90
C HIS A 40 3.45 8.38 -14.24
N LEU A 41 4.22 7.29 -14.20
CA LEU A 41 5.59 7.27 -13.70
C LEU A 41 6.49 8.23 -14.49
N CYS A 42 6.38 8.21 -15.82
CA CYS A 42 7.16 9.09 -16.69
C CYS A 42 6.78 10.56 -16.48
N ALA A 43 5.48 10.86 -16.46
CA ALA A 43 4.95 12.19 -16.20
C ALA A 43 5.41 12.71 -14.83
N TYR A 44 5.36 11.88 -13.79
CA TYR A 44 5.85 12.21 -12.45
C TYR A 44 7.34 12.55 -12.45
N PHE A 45 8.20 11.71 -13.05
CA PHE A 45 9.64 11.99 -13.09
C PHE A 45 9.96 13.24 -13.92
N PHE A 46 9.20 13.49 -14.98
CA PHE A 46 9.31 14.72 -15.74
C PHE A 46 8.96 15.94 -14.88
N ARG A 47 7.79 15.93 -14.20
CA ARG A 47 7.33 17.01 -13.29
C ARG A 47 8.32 17.28 -12.17
N LYS A 48 8.86 16.23 -11.52
CA LYS A 48 9.84 16.35 -10.43
C LYS A 48 11.29 16.54 -10.93
N LYS A 49 11.51 16.80 -12.22
CA LYS A 49 12.82 17.04 -12.86
C LYS A 49 13.84 15.90 -12.65
N ARG A 50 13.38 14.66 -12.49
CA ARG A 50 14.21 13.45 -12.27
C ARG A 50 14.52 12.72 -13.59
N GLN A 51 15.12 13.44 -14.54
CA GLN A 51 15.35 12.97 -15.91
C GLN A 51 16.12 11.63 -15.99
N ARG A 52 17.10 11.41 -15.12
CA ARG A 52 17.86 10.15 -15.08
C ARG A 52 16.98 8.93 -14.76
N LEU A 53 16.00 9.08 -13.86
CA LEU A 53 15.07 8.01 -13.51
C LEU A 53 14.05 7.78 -14.61
N LEU A 54 13.59 8.85 -15.26
CA LEU A 54 12.72 8.79 -16.44
C LEU A 54 13.34 7.93 -17.54
N TYR A 55 14.55 8.28 -18.01
CA TYR A 55 15.21 7.54 -19.09
C TYR A 55 15.49 6.08 -18.72
N ARG A 56 15.90 5.82 -17.48
CA ARG A 56 16.13 4.45 -17.00
C ARG A 56 14.85 3.61 -17.01
N SER A 57 13.72 4.20 -16.60
CA SER A 57 12.43 3.50 -16.54
C SER A 57 11.91 3.18 -17.94
N VAL A 58 11.88 4.17 -18.84
CA VAL A 58 11.43 3.97 -20.24
C VAL A 58 12.30 2.96 -20.97
N ARG A 59 13.63 3.12 -20.88
CA ARG A 59 14.57 2.19 -21.53
C ARG A 59 14.44 0.78 -20.99
N GLY A 60 14.30 0.61 -19.68
CA GLY A 60 14.13 -0.69 -19.04
C GLY A 60 12.86 -1.39 -19.53
N GLU A 61 11.73 -0.69 -19.54
CA GLU A 61 10.44 -1.22 -20.00
C GLU A 61 10.52 -1.63 -21.48
N LEU A 62 11.05 -0.76 -22.35
CA LEU A 62 11.19 -1.06 -23.79
C LEU A 62 12.10 -2.25 -24.04
N VAL A 63 13.26 -2.33 -23.38
CA VAL A 63 14.19 -3.45 -23.53
C VAL A 63 13.54 -4.76 -23.07
N PHE A 64 12.81 -4.74 -21.95
CA PHE A 64 12.12 -5.93 -21.44
C PHE A 64 11.02 -6.40 -22.40
N ILE A 65 10.20 -5.48 -22.94
CA ILE A 65 9.15 -5.81 -23.91
C ILE A 65 9.76 -6.40 -25.18
N LEU A 66 10.77 -5.74 -25.76
CA LEU A 66 11.44 -6.20 -26.98
C LEU A 66 12.10 -7.57 -26.76
N PHE A 67 12.73 -7.77 -25.61
CA PHE A 67 13.30 -9.06 -25.23
C PHE A 67 12.23 -10.15 -25.15
N CYS A 68 11.11 -9.91 -24.47
CA CYS A 68 10.01 -10.86 -24.39
C CYS A 68 9.42 -11.18 -25.78
N VAL A 69 9.22 -10.17 -26.63
CA VAL A 69 8.73 -10.37 -28.00
C VAL A 69 9.70 -11.23 -28.80
N ALA A 70 11.01 -10.94 -28.76
CA ALA A 70 12.02 -11.74 -29.44
C ALA A 70 12.04 -13.19 -28.94
N MET A 71 11.97 -13.40 -27.62
CA MET A 71 11.99 -14.73 -27.02
C MET A 71 10.72 -15.54 -27.29
N CYS A 72 9.57 -14.89 -27.49
CA CYS A 72 8.34 -15.58 -27.94
C CYS A 72 8.53 -16.29 -29.29
N PHE A 73 9.38 -15.75 -30.18
CA PHE A 73 9.72 -16.42 -31.44
C PHE A 73 10.76 -17.54 -31.29
N VAL A 74 11.47 -17.60 -30.16
CA VAL A 74 12.42 -18.68 -29.83
C VAL A 74 11.71 -19.83 -29.13
N ASN A 75 10.97 -19.54 -28.06
CA ASN A 75 10.19 -20.52 -27.30
C ASN A 75 9.06 -19.81 -26.55
N LEU A 76 7.85 -19.85 -27.11
CA LEU A 76 6.68 -19.22 -26.51
C LEU A 76 6.33 -19.78 -25.11
N PRO A 77 6.24 -21.11 -24.89
CA PRO A 77 5.93 -21.64 -23.56
C PRO A 77 6.92 -21.20 -22.47
N ALA A 78 8.22 -21.26 -22.73
CA ALA A 78 9.24 -20.85 -21.78
C ALA A 78 9.17 -19.34 -21.51
N THR A 79 8.96 -18.54 -22.54
CA THR A 79 8.86 -17.07 -22.40
C THR A 79 7.65 -16.67 -21.57
N LEU A 80 6.51 -17.34 -21.77
CA LEU A 80 5.30 -17.12 -20.97
C LEU A 80 5.55 -17.46 -19.51
N MET A 81 6.10 -18.64 -19.21
CA MET A 81 6.24 -19.14 -17.83
C MET A 81 7.34 -18.44 -17.04
N VAL A 82 8.42 -18.01 -17.69
CA VAL A 82 9.59 -17.44 -16.99
C VAL A 82 9.54 -15.91 -16.93
N PHE A 83 9.00 -15.24 -17.95
CA PHE A 83 9.05 -13.77 -18.03
C PHE A 83 7.67 -13.14 -17.91
N ILE A 84 6.75 -13.50 -18.80
CA ILE A 84 5.48 -12.75 -18.93
C ILE A 84 4.56 -13.02 -17.72
N ILE A 85 4.28 -14.27 -17.41
CA ILE A 85 3.38 -14.63 -16.29
C ILE A 85 3.94 -14.12 -14.95
N PRO A 86 5.20 -14.36 -14.58
CA PRO A 86 5.76 -13.83 -13.33
C PRO A 86 5.72 -12.30 -13.26
N PHE A 87 5.96 -11.61 -14.37
CA PHE A 87 5.88 -10.15 -14.43
C PHE A 87 4.46 -9.63 -14.14
N PHE A 88 3.44 -10.20 -14.77
CA PHE A 88 2.05 -9.82 -14.51
C PHE A 88 1.60 -10.20 -13.09
N LEU A 89 1.96 -11.39 -12.62
CA LEU A 89 1.65 -11.85 -11.26
C LEU A 89 2.31 -10.97 -10.20
N TYR A 90 3.58 -10.61 -10.38
CA TYR A 90 4.27 -9.72 -9.45
C TYR A 90 3.60 -8.35 -9.39
N ARG A 91 3.26 -7.75 -10.54
CA ARG A 91 2.52 -6.48 -10.59
C ARG A 91 1.19 -6.56 -9.85
N LEU A 92 0.45 -7.65 -10.04
CA LEU A 92 -0.81 -7.88 -9.33
C LEU A 92 -0.58 -7.97 -7.82
N VAL A 93 0.34 -8.82 -7.36
CA VAL A 93 0.62 -9.04 -5.93
C VAL A 93 1.15 -7.77 -5.26
N ALA A 94 2.03 -7.02 -5.93
CA ALA A 94 2.53 -5.74 -5.43
C ALA A 94 1.39 -4.73 -5.23
N MET A 95 0.44 -4.66 -6.17
CA MET A 95 -0.71 -3.76 -6.05
C MET A 95 -1.75 -4.25 -5.03
N MET A 96 -1.91 -5.55 -4.85
CA MET A 96 -2.70 -6.09 -3.72
C MET A 96 -2.07 -5.73 -2.38
N GLY A 97 -0.73 -5.81 -2.29
CA GLY A 97 0.05 -5.40 -1.13
C GLY A 97 -0.14 -3.92 -0.80
N ASN A 98 0.11 -3.04 -1.77
CA ASN A 98 -0.11 -1.60 -1.62
C ASN A 98 -1.54 -1.27 -1.18
N TRP A 99 -2.52 -1.90 -1.83
CA TRP A 99 -3.93 -1.72 -1.49
C TRP A 99 -4.23 -2.09 -0.04
N ALA A 100 -3.75 -3.24 0.43
CA ALA A 100 -3.98 -3.70 1.79
C ALA A 100 -3.22 -2.86 2.83
N GLN A 101 -1.98 -2.49 2.54
CA GLN A 101 -1.15 -1.60 3.35
C GLN A 101 -1.85 -0.27 3.61
N HIS A 102 -2.58 0.25 2.62
CA HIS A 102 -3.28 1.53 2.65
C HIS A 102 -4.80 1.41 2.53
N ALA A 103 -5.38 0.32 3.04
CA ALA A 103 -6.82 0.08 2.98
C ALA A 103 -7.60 0.87 4.03
N PHE A 104 -6.96 1.26 5.12
CA PHE A 104 -7.59 1.87 6.27
C PHE A 104 -7.00 3.26 6.52
N ILE A 105 -7.71 4.30 6.09
CA ILE A 105 -7.24 5.68 6.11
C ILE A 105 -8.16 6.52 7.00
N GLY A 106 -7.57 7.29 7.93
CA GLY A 106 -8.25 8.35 8.65
C GLY A 106 -8.52 9.54 7.74
N ALA A 107 -9.80 9.84 7.50
CA ALA A 107 -10.20 10.94 6.63
C ALA A 107 -9.90 12.33 7.23
N ASP A 108 -9.77 12.40 8.55
CA ASP A 108 -9.42 13.60 9.31
C ASP A 108 -7.96 14.04 9.07
N ASP A 109 -7.06 13.07 8.92
CA ASP A 109 -5.61 13.28 8.82
C ASP A 109 -4.97 12.19 7.93
N PRO A 110 -5.23 12.20 6.61
CA PRO A 110 -4.78 11.16 5.68
C PRO A 110 -3.28 11.19 5.39
N GLY A 111 -2.59 12.28 5.74
CA GLY A 111 -1.14 12.43 5.59
C GLY A 111 -0.33 11.87 6.75
N ASN A 112 -0.98 11.37 7.78
CA ASN A 112 -0.31 10.79 8.94
C ASN A 112 -0.08 9.28 8.72
N ALA A 113 1.19 8.88 8.75
CA ALA A 113 1.61 7.49 8.54
C ALA A 113 0.92 6.48 9.47
N TYR A 114 0.59 6.89 10.71
CA TYR A 114 -0.14 6.05 11.66
C TYR A 114 -1.60 5.82 11.27
N LYS A 115 -2.18 6.76 10.52
CA LYS A 115 -3.60 6.80 10.15
C LYS A 115 -3.86 6.38 8.71
N ASN A 116 -2.83 6.27 7.87
CA ASN A 116 -2.95 5.92 6.47
C ASN A 116 -2.35 4.56 6.10
N SER A 117 -1.64 3.94 7.06
CA SER A 117 -0.94 2.67 6.91
C SER A 117 -1.30 1.74 8.06
N ILE A 118 -1.09 0.44 7.89
CA ILE A 118 -1.29 -0.57 8.93
C ILE A 118 0.01 -1.30 9.27
N THR A 119 0.06 -1.93 10.44
CA THR A 119 1.18 -2.82 10.81
C THR A 119 0.69 -4.24 11.03
N CYS A 120 1.42 -5.23 10.50
CA CYS A 120 1.18 -6.67 10.66
C CYS A 120 2.36 -7.30 11.41
N ILE A 121 2.13 -7.76 12.64
CA ILE A 121 3.14 -8.35 13.53
C ILE A 121 2.96 -9.86 13.69
N ASN A 122 4.00 -10.52 14.22
CA ASN A 122 4.01 -11.94 14.58
C ASN A 122 3.51 -12.86 13.45
N THR A 123 4.01 -12.62 12.23
CA THR A 123 3.70 -13.41 11.04
C THR A 123 4.98 -13.90 10.37
N GLU A 124 5.00 -15.13 9.85
CA GLU A 124 6.14 -15.67 9.08
C GLU A 124 6.49 -14.83 7.86
N TYR A 125 5.53 -14.06 7.34
CA TYR A 125 5.75 -13.09 6.27
C TYR A 125 6.91 -12.15 6.60
N ASN A 126 7.04 -11.69 7.83
CA ASN A 126 8.07 -10.74 8.23
C ASN A 126 9.48 -11.34 8.17
N VAL A 127 9.64 -12.65 8.29
CA VAL A 127 10.93 -13.32 8.09
C VAL A 127 11.30 -13.35 6.61
N LYS A 128 10.33 -13.64 5.74
CA LYS A 128 10.54 -13.77 4.28
C LYS A 128 10.64 -12.41 3.57
N CYS A 129 9.98 -11.40 4.12
CA CYS A 129 9.83 -10.08 3.52
C CYS A 129 10.46 -8.99 4.39
N TRP A 130 11.56 -9.28 5.10
CA TRP A 130 12.38 -8.28 5.80
C TRP A 130 11.55 -7.30 6.66
N ASN A 131 10.68 -7.82 7.54
CA ASN A 131 9.81 -7.03 8.41
C ASN A 131 8.97 -5.95 7.69
N ASP A 132 8.62 -6.15 6.42
CA ASP A 132 7.74 -5.27 5.65
C ASP A 132 6.34 -5.13 6.29
N GLY A 133 5.92 -6.09 7.11
CA GLY A 133 4.70 -5.99 7.91
C GLY A 133 4.66 -4.75 8.81
N TYR A 134 5.80 -4.20 9.22
CA TYR A 134 5.89 -2.96 10.01
C TYR A 134 5.76 -1.69 9.16
N HIS A 135 4.78 -1.65 8.25
CA HIS A 135 4.65 -0.64 7.19
C HIS A 135 4.53 0.81 7.70
N ILE A 136 3.87 1.02 8.84
CA ILE A 136 3.81 2.36 9.46
C ILE A 136 5.23 2.88 9.73
N SER A 137 6.11 2.04 10.29
CA SER A 137 7.49 2.45 10.56
C SER A 137 8.34 2.61 9.29
N HIS A 138 8.02 1.89 8.21
CA HIS A 138 8.63 2.13 6.88
C HIS A 138 8.28 3.52 6.33
N HIS A 139 7.04 3.98 6.52
CA HIS A 139 6.66 5.35 6.13
C HIS A 139 7.31 6.41 7.02
N LEU A 140 7.45 6.15 8.33
CA LEU A 140 8.08 7.08 9.27
C LEU A 140 9.60 7.18 9.07
N LYS A 141 10.27 6.05 8.81
CA LYS A 141 11.73 5.93 8.73
C LYS A 141 12.14 4.95 7.63
N GLN A 142 12.01 5.39 6.38
CA GLN A 142 12.29 4.63 5.15
C GLN A 142 13.72 4.06 5.05
N THR A 143 14.68 4.63 5.79
CA THR A 143 16.09 4.23 5.78
C THR A 143 16.50 3.35 6.96
N MET A 144 15.55 3.01 7.85
CA MET A 144 15.80 2.13 8.99
C MET A 144 16.19 0.73 8.52
N HIS A 145 17.13 0.08 9.20
CA HIS A 145 17.46 -1.29 8.85
C HIS A 145 16.30 -2.21 9.23
N TYR A 146 15.96 -3.17 8.36
CA TYR A 146 14.73 -3.93 8.51
C TYR A 146 14.63 -4.72 9.84
N THR A 147 15.75 -5.07 10.45
CA THR A 147 15.78 -5.77 11.75
C THR A 147 15.39 -4.87 12.92
N GLU A 148 15.38 -3.55 12.75
CA GLU A 148 15.13 -2.58 13.82
C GLU A 148 13.64 -2.26 13.99
N HIS A 149 12.80 -2.52 12.99
CA HIS A 149 11.36 -2.18 13.03
C HIS A 149 10.60 -2.75 14.24
N PRO A 150 10.80 -4.01 14.66
CA PRO A 150 10.12 -4.53 15.85
C PRO A 150 10.50 -3.76 17.12
N GLY A 151 11.78 -3.45 17.28
CA GLY A 151 12.27 -2.67 18.42
C GLY A 151 11.79 -1.22 18.38
N TYR A 152 11.70 -0.63 17.19
CA TYR A 152 11.14 0.70 17.00
C TYR A 152 9.65 0.75 17.34
N PHE A 153 8.86 -0.23 16.87
CA PHE A 153 7.44 -0.36 17.18
C PHE A 153 7.18 -0.34 18.68
N LEU A 154 7.91 -1.16 19.46
CA LEU A 154 7.79 -1.21 20.91
C LEU A 154 8.15 0.13 21.59
N LYS A 155 9.20 0.80 21.11
CA LYS A 155 9.65 2.10 21.65
C LYS A 155 8.67 3.24 21.36
N THR A 156 7.82 3.11 20.33
CA THR A 156 6.89 4.16 19.91
C THR A 156 5.44 3.77 20.08
N ILE A 157 5.12 2.75 20.87
CA ILE A 157 3.76 2.20 20.99
C ILE A 157 2.74 3.26 21.44
N ASP A 158 3.14 4.21 22.28
CA ASP A 158 2.30 5.34 22.70
C ASP A 158 1.85 6.20 21.52
N GLN A 159 2.68 6.33 20.48
CA GLN A 159 2.30 7.06 19.25
C GLN A 159 1.26 6.27 18.45
N TYR A 160 1.30 4.93 18.48
CA TYR A 160 0.26 4.10 17.86
C TYR A 160 -1.07 4.28 18.58
N VAL A 161 -1.07 4.31 19.92
CA VAL A 161 -2.27 4.57 20.73
C VAL A 161 -2.84 5.96 20.43
N ALA A 162 -2.00 7.00 20.50
CA ALA A 162 -2.42 8.39 20.31
C ALA A 162 -3.01 8.68 18.91
N ASN A 163 -2.60 7.93 17.89
CA ASN A 163 -3.06 8.10 16.51
C ASN A 163 -4.12 7.08 16.09
N GLU A 164 -4.58 6.26 17.02
CA GLU A 164 -5.52 5.17 16.79
C GLU A 164 -5.05 4.17 15.71
N ALA A 165 -3.74 3.93 15.62
CA ALA A 165 -3.14 3.12 14.56
C ALA A 165 -3.71 1.70 14.52
N ILE A 166 -3.73 1.12 13.31
CA ILE A 166 -4.24 -0.22 13.07
C ILE A 166 -3.08 -1.21 13.06
N VAL A 167 -3.16 -2.18 13.96
CA VAL A 167 -2.17 -3.26 14.08
C VAL A 167 -2.91 -4.59 14.06
N PHE A 168 -2.43 -5.50 13.20
CA PHE A 168 -2.90 -6.87 13.13
C PHE A 168 -1.81 -7.85 13.58
N GLU A 169 -2.21 -8.93 14.21
CA GLU A 169 -1.33 -10.01 14.67
C GLU A 169 -1.60 -11.32 13.95
N GLY A 170 -0.54 -12.05 13.56
CA GLY A 170 -0.66 -13.40 13.01
C GLY A 170 -1.12 -13.47 11.54
N ILE A 171 -1.37 -12.31 10.92
CA ILE A 171 -1.76 -12.19 9.51
C ILE A 171 -0.84 -11.21 8.77
N HIS A 172 -0.91 -11.22 7.44
CA HIS A 172 -0.12 -10.34 6.57
C HIS A 172 -0.99 -9.66 5.51
N PHE A 173 -0.44 -8.74 4.72
CA PHE A 173 -1.19 -7.90 3.78
C PHE A 173 -2.08 -8.67 2.81
N LEU A 174 -1.64 -9.81 2.28
CA LEU A 174 -2.49 -10.63 1.40
C LEU A 174 -3.69 -11.27 2.13
N HIS A 175 -3.57 -11.65 3.41
CA HIS A 175 -4.73 -12.07 4.22
C HIS A 175 -5.70 -10.91 4.40
N VAL A 176 -5.17 -9.74 4.77
CA VAL A 176 -5.95 -8.50 4.91
C VAL A 176 -6.70 -8.20 3.61
N PHE A 177 -6.01 -8.23 2.47
CA PHE A 177 -6.60 -8.02 1.15
C PHE A 177 -7.77 -8.99 0.89
N ILE A 178 -7.53 -10.29 1.01
CA ILE A 178 -8.52 -11.33 0.69
C ILE A 178 -9.76 -11.18 1.58
N TRP A 179 -9.56 -10.99 2.89
CA TRP A 179 -10.67 -10.83 3.83
C TRP A 179 -11.43 -9.53 3.60
N LEU A 180 -10.72 -8.44 3.31
CA LEU A 180 -11.33 -7.15 3.00
C LEU A 180 -12.19 -7.23 1.74
N MET A 181 -11.68 -7.84 0.66
CA MET A 181 -12.42 -8.06 -0.58
C MET A 181 -13.64 -8.97 -0.41
N ARG A 182 -13.59 -9.90 0.55
CA ARG A 182 -14.70 -10.78 0.95
C ARG A 182 -15.60 -10.19 2.03
N LYS A 183 -15.36 -8.95 2.45
CA LYS A 183 -16.07 -8.27 3.55
C LYS A 183 -16.03 -9.03 4.89
N ARG A 184 -15.01 -9.86 5.10
CA ARG A 184 -14.79 -10.64 6.33
C ARG A 184 -14.14 -9.79 7.42
N TYR A 185 -14.85 -8.73 7.83
CA TYR A 185 -14.42 -7.85 8.91
C TYR A 185 -14.36 -8.57 10.26
N ASP A 186 -15.13 -9.64 10.42
CA ASP A 186 -15.04 -10.55 11.57
C ASP A 186 -13.65 -11.17 11.71
N LEU A 187 -13.04 -11.61 10.61
CA LEU A 187 -11.68 -12.17 10.63
C LEU A 187 -10.63 -11.08 10.86
N LEU A 188 -10.85 -9.88 10.31
CA LEU A 188 -9.96 -8.74 10.57
C LEU A 188 -10.00 -8.34 12.05
N ALA A 189 -11.18 -8.24 12.65
CA ALA A 189 -11.34 -7.88 14.06
C ALA A 189 -10.72 -8.92 15.00
N LYS A 190 -10.90 -10.22 14.71
CA LYS A 190 -10.26 -11.30 15.48
C LYS A 190 -8.73 -11.20 15.56
N HIS A 191 -8.11 -10.63 14.54
CA HIS A 191 -6.66 -10.45 14.46
C HIS A 191 -6.21 -9.02 14.80
N PHE A 192 -7.13 -8.14 15.20
CA PHE A 192 -6.83 -6.77 15.56
C PHE A 192 -6.23 -6.70 16.96
N VAL A 193 -5.14 -5.94 17.11
CA VAL A 193 -4.50 -5.71 18.41
C VAL A 193 -5.09 -4.45 19.03
N ASN A 194 -5.84 -4.61 20.13
CA ASN A 194 -6.46 -3.50 20.87
C ASN A 194 -5.45 -2.74 21.74
N ILE A 195 -4.44 -2.12 21.10
CA ILE A 195 -3.42 -1.36 21.81
C ILE A 195 -4.06 -0.17 22.52
N GLY A 196 -3.86 -0.11 23.85
CA GLY A 196 -4.41 0.94 24.72
C GLY A 196 -5.87 0.73 25.14
N ASP A 197 -6.40 -0.50 25.01
CA ASP A 197 -7.75 -0.88 25.46
C ASP A 197 -8.86 0.06 24.95
N ARG A 198 -8.75 0.46 23.68
CA ARG A 198 -9.60 1.48 23.04
C ARG A 198 -11.01 0.98 22.70
N PHE A 199 -11.15 -0.32 22.48
CA PHE A 199 -12.40 -0.94 22.06
C PHE A 199 -12.88 -1.97 23.09
N GLY A 200 -14.18 -2.04 23.34
CA GLY A 200 -14.78 -2.99 24.28
C GLY A 200 -15.09 -4.37 23.69
N ASN A 201 -15.22 -4.48 22.36
CA ASN A 201 -15.62 -5.70 21.66
C ASN A 201 -15.25 -5.66 20.16
N ASP A 202 -15.43 -6.80 19.48
CA ASP A 202 -15.15 -6.94 18.05
C ASP A 202 -16.08 -6.07 17.19
N GLU A 203 -17.32 -5.82 17.59
CA GLU A 203 -18.27 -5.00 16.85
C GLU A 203 -17.80 -3.55 16.70
N GLU A 204 -17.23 -2.97 17.76
CA GLU A 204 -16.61 -1.65 17.75
C GLU A 204 -15.39 -1.61 16.82
N VAL A 205 -14.54 -2.64 16.86
CA VAL A 205 -13.40 -2.77 15.94
C VAL A 205 -13.89 -2.85 14.49
N ILE A 206 -14.91 -3.66 14.20
CA ILE A 206 -15.49 -3.77 12.86
C ILE A 206 -16.04 -2.42 12.38
N ALA A 207 -16.76 -1.69 13.24
CA ALA A 207 -17.29 -0.37 12.92
C ALA A 207 -16.16 0.62 12.62
N PHE A 208 -15.09 0.61 13.41
CA PHE A 208 -13.89 1.41 13.20
C PHE A 208 -13.19 1.07 11.88
N LEU A 209 -12.93 -0.21 11.60
CA LEU A 209 -12.30 -0.64 10.34
C LEU A 209 -13.15 -0.25 9.12
N LYS A 210 -14.48 -0.40 9.19
CA LYS A 210 -15.40 0.02 8.12
C LYS A 210 -15.42 1.54 7.93
N SER A 211 -15.22 2.33 8.97
CA SER A 211 -15.13 3.79 8.83
C SER A 211 -13.87 4.19 8.06
N ARG A 212 -12.74 3.51 8.32
CA ARG A 212 -11.43 3.76 7.70
C ARG A 212 -11.31 3.26 6.25
N THR A 213 -12.19 2.39 5.77
CA THR A 213 -12.17 1.90 4.37
C THR A 213 -12.99 2.74 3.41
N ARG A 214 -13.71 3.75 3.92
CA ARG A 214 -14.57 4.63 3.11
C ARG A 214 -13.76 5.51 2.18
N LYS A 215 -14.25 5.67 0.94
CA LYS A 215 -13.71 6.63 -0.04
C LYS A 215 -13.51 8.01 0.59
N ILE A 216 -12.35 8.60 0.36
CA ILE A 216 -12.03 9.98 0.70
C ILE A 216 -12.07 10.74 -0.61
N SER A 217 -13.00 11.68 -0.72
CA SER A 217 -13.02 12.63 -1.84
C SER A 217 -11.85 13.59 -1.68
N ALA A 218 -11.19 13.94 -2.78
CA ALA A 218 -10.13 14.94 -2.76
C ALA A 218 -10.66 16.21 -2.06
N ARG A 219 -9.93 16.67 -1.05
CA ARG A 219 -10.34 17.85 -0.30
C ARG A 219 -10.14 19.03 -1.24
N GLN A 220 -11.19 19.82 -1.52
CA GLN A 220 -10.97 21.16 -2.09
C GLN A 220 -10.03 21.87 -1.13
N GLU A 221 -8.83 22.23 -1.58
CA GLU A 221 -7.85 22.96 -0.80
C GLU A 221 -8.57 24.14 -0.13
N THR A 222 -8.66 24.12 1.19
CA THR A 222 -8.98 25.35 1.92
C THR A 222 -7.70 26.18 1.84
N PRO A 223 -7.74 27.38 1.23
CA PRO A 223 -6.52 28.16 1.04
C PRO A 223 -5.89 28.38 2.41
N ALA A 224 -4.59 28.10 2.50
CA ALA A 224 -3.80 28.42 3.68
C ALA A 224 -4.05 29.90 4.03
N MET A 225 -4.58 30.17 5.22
CA MET A 225 -4.61 31.53 5.74
C MET A 225 -3.16 32.00 5.82
N ALA A 226 -2.81 32.93 4.93
CA ALA A 226 -1.57 33.67 5.02
C ALA A 226 -1.57 34.39 6.37
N THR A 227 -0.75 33.92 7.29
CA THR A 227 -0.40 34.68 8.48
C THR A 227 0.45 35.86 8.03
N ALA A 228 -0.08 37.07 8.25
CA ALA A 228 0.59 38.35 8.09
C ALA A 228 1.78 38.51 9.05
#